data_AF-A0A2E4JR54-F1
#
_entry.id   AF-A0A2E4JR54-F1
#
_cell.length_a   1.000
_cell.length_b   1.000
_cell.length_c   1.000
_cell.angle_alpha   90.00
_cell.angle_beta   90.00
_cell.angle_gamma   90.00
#
_symmetry.space_group_name_H-M   'P 1'
#
loop_
_entity.id
_entity.type
_entity.pdbx_description
1 polymer ?
#
loop_
_entity_poly.entity_id
_entity_poly.type
_entity_poly.pdbx_seq_one_letter_code
_entity_poly.pdbx_strand_id
1 'polypeptide(L)'
;MLGIENLTLFIAGQEWIFVIVAIAVIFFGAKKIPELARSMGKATSEYEKARIDAEKEITQFKGERMEREKLNEIARALGVDSTNKNDEELRLAVEKAIKKEK
;
A
#
# COMPACT_ATOMS: atom_id res chain seq x y z
N MET A 1 32.38 -28.79 9.63
CA MET A 1 32.49 -28.88 8.16
C MET A 1 31.10 -28.75 7.53
N LEU A 2 30.37 -27.66 7.79
CA LEU A 2 28.97 -27.45 7.30
C LEU A 2 28.74 -26.03 6.75
N GLY A 3 29.76 -25.16 6.74
CA GLY A 3 29.62 -23.76 6.31
C GLY A 3 29.93 -23.52 4.83
N ILE A 4 30.82 -24.33 4.24
CA ILE A 4 31.33 -24.10 2.87
C ILE A 4 30.30 -24.56 1.83
N GLU A 5 29.56 -25.64 2.10
CA GLU A 5 28.53 -26.16 1.19
C GLU A 5 27.37 -25.16 0.99
N ASN A 6 26.91 -24.53 2.08
CA ASN A 6 25.88 -23.49 2.01
C ASN A 6 26.35 -22.27 1.22
N LEU A 7 27.63 -21.90 1.35
CA LEU A 7 28.21 -20.79 0.60
C LEU A 7 28.28 -21.11 -0.90
N THR A 8 28.67 -22.33 -1.27
CA THR A 8 28.68 -22.77 -2.68
C THR A 8 27.28 -22.81 -3.28
N LEU A 9 26.27 -23.23 -2.51
CA LEU A 9 24.88 -23.29 -2.95
C LEU A 9 24.27 -21.89 -3.10
N PHE A 10 24.65 -20.95 -2.25
CA PHE A 10 24.28 -19.54 -2.38
C PHE A 10 24.91 -18.89 -3.62
N ILE A 11 26.20 -19.16 -3.88
CA ILE A 11 26.91 -18.65 -5.06
C ILE A 11 26.34 -19.26 -6.35
N ALA A 12 26.10 -20.57 -6.36
CA ALA A 12 25.47 -21.27 -7.50
C ALA A 12 24.00 -20.87 -7.70
N GLY A 13 23.29 -20.48 -6.64
CA GLY A 13 21.91 -20.02 -6.69
C GLY A 13 21.73 -18.62 -7.29
N GLN A 14 22.75 -17.76 -7.19
CA GLN A 14 22.68 -16.38 -7.70
C GLN A 14 22.60 -16.33 -9.23
N GLU A 15 23.20 -17.29 -9.94
CA GLU A 15 23.12 -17.38 -11.40
C GLU A 15 21.68 -17.59 -11.88
N TRP A 16 20.87 -18.35 -11.13
CA TRP A 16 19.45 -18.57 -11.44
C TRP A 16 18.62 -17.29 -11.43
N ILE A 17 19.01 -16.28 -10.64
CA ILE A 17 18.33 -14.98 -10.63
C ILE A 17 18.45 -14.32 -12.01
N PHE A 18 19.63 -14.36 -12.62
CA PHE A 18 19.84 -13.82 -13.96
C PHE A 18 19.05 -14.59 -15.02
N VAL A 19 18.95 -15.91 -14.91
CA VAL A 19 18.16 -16.74 -15.83
C VAL A 19 16.67 -16.37 -15.75
N ILE A 20 16.12 -16.25 -14.54
CA ILE A 20 14.72 -15.86 -14.33
C ILE A 20 14.47 -14.46 -14.88
N VAL A 21 15.36 -13.50 -14.60
CA VAL A 21 15.26 -12.14 -15.14
C VAL A 21 15.35 -12.14 -16.66
N ALA A 22 16.25 -12.92 -17.27
CA ALA A 22 16.38 -13.02 -18.71
C ALA A 22 15.10 -13.56 -19.35
N ILE A 23 14.52 -14.64 -18.80
CA ILE A 23 13.23 -15.18 -19.22
C ILE A 23 12.14 -14.11 -19.09
N ALA A 24 12.02 -13.47 -17.93
CA ALA A 24 11.04 -12.40 -17.71
C ALA A 24 11.21 -11.25 -18.71
N VAL A 25 12.44 -10.87 -19.05
CA VAL A 25 12.75 -9.83 -20.05
C VAL A 25 12.39 -10.28 -21.47
N ILE A 26 12.55 -11.56 -21.82
CA ILE A 26 12.13 -12.09 -23.12
C ILE A 26 10.61 -12.04 -23.27
N PHE A 27 9.87 -12.44 -22.23
CA PHE A 27 8.41 -12.49 -22.27
C PHE A 27 7.76 -11.11 -22.12
N PHE A 28 8.23 -10.31 -21.17
CA PHE A 28 7.62 -9.02 -20.82
C PHE A 28 8.35 -7.82 -21.44
N GLY A 29 9.62 -7.96 -21.83
CA GLY A 29 10.45 -6.86 -22.32
C GLY A 29 11.17 -6.12 -21.19
N ALA A 30 12.43 -5.72 -21.43
CA ALA A 30 13.27 -5.04 -20.44
C ALA A 30 12.70 -3.71 -19.91
N LYS A 31 11.81 -3.08 -20.67
CA LYS A 31 11.16 -1.81 -20.30
C LYS A 31 9.98 -2.01 -19.34
N LYS A 32 9.35 -3.19 -19.28
CA LYS A 32 8.13 -3.38 -18.49
C LYS A 32 8.38 -3.42 -16.99
N ILE A 33 9.46 -4.04 -16.53
CA ILE A 33 9.82 -4.07 -15.10
C ILE A 33 9.98 -2.64 -14.53
N PRO A 34 10.80 -1.75 -15.11
CA PRO A 34 10.92 -0.38 -14.60
C PRO A 34 9.66 0.48 -14.81
N GLU A 35 8.88 0.23 -15.87
CA GLU A 35 7.60 0.91 -16.08
C GLU A 35 6.57 0.54 -14.99
N LEU A 36 6.46 -0.75 -14.65
CA LEU A 36 5.61 -1.26 -13.58
C LEU A 36 6.02 -0.67 -12.23
N ALA A 37 7.32 -0.71 -11.89
CA ALA A 37 7.83 -0.12 -10.65
C ALA A 37 7.52 1.39 -10.54
N ARG A 38 7.65 2.14 -11.65
CA ARG A 38 7.30 3.57 -11.68
C ARG A 38 5.80 3.80 -11.50
N SER A 39 4.96 3.01 -12.17
CA SER A 39 3.50 3.15 -12.06
C SER A 39 2.98 2.76 -10.68
N MET A 40 3.48 1.66 -10.11
CA MET A 40 3.17 1.23 -8.74
C MET A 40 3.68 2.24 -7.73
N GLY A 41 4.92 2.73 -7.86
CA GLY A 41 5.47 3.75 -6.97
C GLY A 41 4.67 5.05 -6.99
N LYS A 42 4.19 5.48 -8.16
CA LYS A 42 3.26 6.62 -8.27
C LYS A 42 1.93 6.35 -7.56
N ALA A 43 1.30 5.21 -7.81
CA ALA A 43 0.04 4.84 -7.17
C ALA A 43 0.18 4.77 -5.64
N THR A 44 1.24 4.14 -5.13
CA THR A 44 1.53 4.09 -3.69
C THR A 44 1.82 5.47 -3.12
N SER A 45 2.55 6.34 -3.83
CA SER A 45 2.83 7.70 -3.37
C SER A 45 1.57 8.57 -3.31
N GLU A 46 0.68 8.47 -4.30
CA GLU A 46 -0.61 9.18 -4.32
C GLU A 46 -1.51 8.67 -3.18
N TYR A 47 -1.56 7.35 -2.97
CA TYR A 47 -2.31 6.74 -1.88
C TYR A 47 -1.82 7.21 -0.51
N GLU A 48 -0.50 7.22 -0.28
CA GLU A 48 0.07 7.66 1.00
C GLU A 48 -0.21 9.14 1.26
N LYS A 49 -0.14 9.99 0.23
CA LYS A 49 -0.52 11.41 0.35
C LYS A 49 -2.00 11.56 0.75
N ALA A 50 -2.90 10.87 0.04
CA ALA A 50 -4.33 10.90 0.34
C ALA A 50 -4.63 10.39 1.75
N ARG A 51 -3.93 9.35 2.21
CA ARG A 51 -4.02 8.82 3.57
C ARG A 51 -3.57 9.84 4.62
N ILE A 52 -2.42 10.48 4.41
CA ILE A 52 -1.89 11.52 5.31
C ILE A 52 -2.86 12.72 5.40
N ASP A 53 -3.41 13.16 4.26
CA ASP A 53 -4.34 14.29 4.24
C ASP A 53 -5.67 13.93 4.92
N ALA A 54 -6.18 12.71 4.72
CA ALA A 54 -7.33 12.18 5.43
C ALA A 54 -7.11 12.11 6.96
N GLU A 55 -5.92 11.72 7.42
CA GLU A 55 -5.57 11.72 8.84
C GLU A 55 -5.56 13.15 9.42
N LYS A 56 -5.00 14.12 8.68
CA LYS A 56 -4.99 15.53 9.08
C LYS A 56 -6.40 16.08 9.21
N GLU A 57 -7.26 15.85 8.22
CA GLU A 57 -8.64 16.34 8.24
C GLU A 57 -9.39 15.80 9.45
N ILE A 58 -9.36 14.50 9.70
CA ILE A 58 -10.06 13.91 10.86
C ILE A 58 -9.51 14.45 12.18
N THR A 59 -8.19 14.64 12.26
CA THR A 59 -7.55 15.17 13.47
C THR A 59 -7.94 16.63 13.71
N GLN A 60 -8.07 17.44 12.65
CA GLN A 60 -8.52 18.83 12.74
C GLN A 60 -10.01 18.97 13.07
N PHE A 61 -10.86 18.06 12.60
CA PHE A 61 -12.31 18.08 12.85
C PHE A 61 -12.74 17.25 14.08
N LYS A 62 -11.82 16.91 14.98
CA LYS A 62 -12.14 16.33 16.30
C LYS A 62 -12.89 17.34 17.19
N GLY A 63 -14.19 17.51 16.94
CA GLY A 63 -15.07 18.35 17.76
C GLY A 63 -16.30 18.86 17.02
N GLU A 64 -16.22 19.00 15.70
CA GLU A 64 -17.35 19.43 14.87
C GLU A 64 -18.09 18.25 14.24
N ARG A 65 -19.37 18.46 13.89
CA ARG A 65 -20.19 17.46 13.19
C ARG A 65 -19.67 17.36 11.76
N MET A 66 -18.70 16.47 11.54
CA MET A 66 -18.15 16.20 10.21
C MET A 66 -19.29 15.76 9.27
N GLU A 67 -19.40 16.41 8.11
CA GLU A 67 -20.44 16.10 7.14
C GLU A 67 -20.30 14.65 6.64
N ARG A 68 -21.44 13.98 6.42
CA ARG A 68 -21.49 12.59 5.96
C ARG A 68 -20.69 12.37 4.66
N GLU A 69 -20.63 13.38 3.81
CA GLU A 69 -19.86 13.36 2.56
C GLU A 69 -18.35 13.23 2.82
N LYS A 70 -17.80 14.03 3.74
CA LYS A 70 -16.38 13.95 4.13
C LYS A 70 -16.04 12.62 4.79
N LEU A 71 -16.93 12.09 5.64
CA LEU A 71 -16.76 10.77 6.23
C LEU A 71 -16.71 9.65 5.18
N ASN A 72 -17.53 9.75 4.12
CA ASN A 72 -17.51 8.79 3.02
C ASN A 72 -16.22 8.88 2.19
N GLU A 73 -15.71 10.09 1.95
CA GLU A 73 -14.46 10.32 1.22
C GLU A 73 -13.28 9.69 1.95
N ILE A 74 -13.16 9.94 3.25
CA ILE A 74 -12.09 9.38 4.06
C ILE A 74 -12.24 7.87 4.22
N ALA A 75 -13.47 7.36 4.38
CA ALA A 75 -13.72 5.92 4.42
C ALA A 75 -13.22 5.23 3.14
N ARG A 76 -13.41 5.83 1.96
CA ARG A 76 -12.86 5.32 0.70
C ARG A 76 -11.33 5.34 0.68
N ALA A 77 -10.72 6.42 1.15
CA ALA A 77 -9.26 6.54 1.23
C ALA A 77 -8.62 5.48 2.15
N LEU A 78 -9.31 5.13 3.25
CA LEU A 78 -8.85 4.15 4.23
C LEU A 78 -9.32 2.71 3.97
N GLY A 79 -10.04 2.47 2.86
CA GLY A 79 -10.60 1.14 2.54
C GLY A 79 -11.68 0.66 3.52
N VAL A 80 -12.38 1.58 4.19
CA VAL A 80 -13.48 1.31 5.12
C VAL A 80 -14.79 1.26 4.35
N ASP A 81 -15.51 0.14 4.42
CA ASP A 81 -16.86 0.05 3.84
C ASP A 81 -17.83 1.00 4.55
N SER A 82 -18.56 1.80 3.76
CA SER A 82 -19.50 2.84 4.19
C SER A 82 -20.96 2.54 3.85
N THR A 83 -21.22 1.51 3.03
CA THR A 83 -22.52 1.25 2.39
C THR A 83 -23.62 0.88 3.38
N ASN A 84 -23.26 0.17 4.46
CA ASN A 84 -24.19 -0.33 5.48
C ASN A 84 -23.98 0.29 6.87
N LYS A 85 -23.44 1.51 6.96
CA LYS A 85 -23.17 2.20 8.23
C LYS A 85 -23.98 3.48 8.37
N ASN A 86 -24.49 3.77 9.57
CA ASN A 86 -25.00 5.10 9.89
C ASN A 86 -23.86 6.11 10.14
N ASP A 87 -24.17 7.40 10.27
CA ASP A 87 -23.17 8.48 10.37
C ASP A 87 -22.20 8.26 11.55
N GLU A 88 -22.72 7.75 12.66
CA GLU A 88 -21.97 7.56 13.91
C GLU A 88 -21.08 6.31 13.84
N GLU A 89 -21.60 5.20 13.32
CA GLU A 89 -20.85 3.98 13.03
C GLU A 89 -19.73 4.20 12.01
N LEU A 90 -19.99 4.98 10.96
CA LEU A 90 -19.00 5.31 9.95
C LEU A 90 -17.86 6.12 10.56
N ARG A 91 -18.18 7.14 11.37
CA ARG A 91 -17.20 7.94 12.10
C ARG A 91 -16.34 7.09 13.03
N LEU A 92 -16.95 6.19 13.80
CA LEU A 92 -16.24 5.28 14.69
C LEU A 92 -15.34 4.30 13.92
N ALA A 93 -15.81 3.76 12.79
CA ALA A 93 -15.02 2.86 11.96
C ALA A 93 -13.80 3.56 11.35
N VAL A 94 -13.98 4.78 10.87
CA VAL A 94 -12.93 5.63 10.31
C VAL A 94 -11.92 6.04 11.40
N GLU A 95 -12.37 6.46 12.57
CA GLU A 95 -11.49 6.79 13.71
C GLU A 95 -10.68 5.56 14.18
N LYS A 96 -11.33 4.40 14.24
CA LYS A 96 -10.69 3.13 14.62
C LYS A 96 -9.65 2.69 13.59
N ALA A 97 -9.90 2.87 12.29
CA ALA A 97 -8.94 2.54 11.24
C ALA A 97 -7.62 3.33 11.40
N ILE A 98 -7.73 4.64 11.69
CA ILE A 98 -6.56 5.50 11.93
C ILE A 98 -5.81 5.12 13.20
N LYS A 99 -6.53 4.88 14.30
CA LYS A 99 -5.89 4.49 15.58
C LYS A 99 -5.20 3.13 15.52
N LYS A 100 -5.60 2.23 14.62
CA LYS A 100 -5.03 0.88 14.50
C LYS A 100 -3.66 0.87 13.80
N GLU A 101 -3.31 1.94 13.07
CA GLU A 101 -2.03 2.08 12.38
C GLU A 101 -0.95 2.85 13.18
N LYS A 102 -1.29 3.36 14.38
CA LYS A 102 -0.31 3.88 15.35
C LYS A 102 0.07 2.81 16.36
#